data_AF-A0A4V0XU70-F1
#
_entry.id   AF-A0A4V0XU70-F1
#
_cell.length_a   1.000
_cell.length_b   1.000
_cell.length_c   1.000
_cell.angle_alpha   90.00
_cell.angle_beta   90.00
_cell.angle_gamma   90.00
#
_symmetry.space_group_name_H-M   'P 1'
#
loop_
_entity.id
_entity.type
_entity.pdbx_description
1 polymer ?
#
loop_
_entity_poly.entity_id
_entity_poly.type
_entity_poly.pdbx_seq_one_letter_code
_entity_poly.pdbx_strand_id
1 'polypeptide(L)'
;MIQIFGEFLHQFPPDHDSLELTFTPTSRPIKQRWRNNRLSAHFVADYFSSFLPLDADNPSREKRIQEGKGAVSYVANELLENAMKFNDESVKSKIKFGIHFIEAEHTVTAAIFATNSINLEGAKKFQDFIQELLHQDPNELYFHQVERSVEDDSDNTSGLGLLTMINDYQAQLGWKFESISNQVTLVLVTTMAQVTV
;
A
#
# COMPACT_ATOMS: atom_id res chain seq x y z
N MET A 1 13.52 16.95 -4.58
CA MET A 1 14.15 16.41 -3.35
C MET A 1 13.51 15.05 -3.07
N ILE A 2 14.28 14.09 -2.53
CA ILE A 2 13.77 12.77 -2.15
C ILE A 2 13.76 12.67 -0.62
N GLN A 3 12.67 12.20 -0.03
CA GLN A 3 12.56 11.90 1.40
C GLN A 3 11.99 10.49 1.57
N ILE A 4 12.55 9.71 2.51
CA ILE A 4 12.20 8.30 2.72
C ILE A 4 11.91 8.08 4.21
N PHE A 5 10.91 7.27 4.50
CA PHE A 5 10.46 6.92 5.84
C PHE A 5 10.15 5.42 5.92
N GLY A 6 10.27 4.84 7.12
CA GLY A 6 9.99 3.42 7.36
C GLY A 6 10.89 2.46 6.57
N GLU A 7 10.40 1.24 6.38
CA GLU A 7 11.09 0.14 5.71
C GLU A 7 10.86 0.17 4.19
N PHE A 8 11.35 1.23 3.53
CA PHE A 8 11.22 1.39 2.09
C PHE A 8 12.35 0.67 1.33
N LEU A 9 11.99 -0.28 0.46
CA LEU A 9 12.95 -0.93 -0.44
C LEU A 9 13.43 0.03 -1.53
N HIS A 10 14.74 0.34 -1.52
CA HIS A 10 15.35 1.24 -2.49
C HIS A 10 15.52 0.63 -3.89
N GLN A 11 15.70 -0.68 -3.94
CA GLN A 11 15.88 -1.46 -5.16
C GLN A 11 15.16 -2.79 -4.98
N PHE A 12 14.25 -3.06 -5.90
CA PHE A 12 13.71 -4.41 -6.05
C PHE A 12 14.75 -5.25 -6.79
N PRO A 13 15.00 -6.49 -6.36
CA PRO A 13 16.01 -7.31 -7.01
C PRO A 13 15.59 -7.57 -8.47
N PRO A 14 16.44 -7.23 -9.45
CA PRO A 14 16.06 -7.16 -10.87
C PRO A 14 15.74 -8.52 -11.49
N ASP A 15 16.13 -9.60 -10.82
CA ASP A 15 15.98 -10.98 -11.28
C ASP A 15 14.66 -11.63 -10.84
N HIS A 16 13.80 -10.90 -10.13
CA HIS A 16 12.50 -11.39 -9.67
C HIS A 16 11.36 -10.86 -10.54
N ASP A 17 10.36 -11.72 -10.78
CA ASP A 17 9.14 -11.34 -11.46
C ASP A 17 8.43 -10.21 -10.69
N SER A 18 7.78 -9.32 -11.44
CA SER A 18 6.95 -8.26 -10.87
C SER A 18 5.74 -7.99 -11.74
N LEU A 19 4.66 -7.55 -11.10
CA LEU A 19 3.44 -7.15 -11.76
C LEU A 19 3.16 -5.69 -11.44
N GLU A 20 3.23 -4.83 -12.45
CA GLU A 20 2.94 -3.40 -12.33
C GLU A 20 1.74 -3.00 -13.20
N LEU A 21 0.77 -2.36 -12.57
CA LEU A 21 -0.43 -1.79 -13.18
C LEU A 21 -0.35 -0.27 -13.12
N THR A 22 -0.88 0.38 -14.16
CA THR A 22 -0.97 1.83 -14.21
C THR A 22 -2.41 2.26 -14.47
N PHE A 23 -2.88 3.22 -13.68
CA PHE A 23 -4.25 3.73 -13.73
C PHE A 23 -4.28 5.21 -14.07
N THR A 24 -5.32 5.62 -14.81
CA THR A 24 -5.63 7.03 -15.08
C THR A 24 -6.84 7.45 -14.24
N PRO A 25 -6.65 8.13 -13.10
CA PRO A 25 -7.71 8.36 -12.11
C PRO A 25 -8.90 9.18 -12.65
N THR A 26 -8.67 10.05 -13.64
CA THR A 26 -9.72 10.91 -14.23
C THR A 26 -10.49 10.25 -15.39
N SER A 27 -10.19 8.99 -15.74
CA SER A 27 -10.78 8.34 -16.91
C SER A 27 -12.17 7.73 -16.67
N ARG A 28 -12.59 7.53 -15.41
CA ARG A 28 -13.84 6.81 -15.07
C ARG A 28 -14.53 7.33 -13.79
N PRO A 29 -15.86 7.14 -13.66
CA PRO A 29 -16.60 7.48 -12.44
C PRO A 29 -16.06 6.77 -11.19
N ILE A 30 -16.12 7.42 -10.03
CA ILE A 30 -15.50 6.95 -8.77
C ILE A 30 -16.00 5.56 -8.32
N LYS A 31 -17.29 5.25 -8.49
CA LYS A 31 -17.85 3.91 -8.18
C LYS A 31 -17.25 2.80 -9.04
N GLN A 32 -16.94 3.09 -10.30
CA GLN A 32 -16.24 2.14 -11.16
C GLN A 32 -14.76 2.04 -10.79
N ARG A 33 -14.13 3.13 -10.31
CA ARG A 33 -12.76 3.10 -9.78
C ARG A 33 -12.67 2.17 -8.58
N TRP A 34 -13.54 2.29 -7.59
CA TRP A 34 -13.54 1.42 -6.40
C TRP A 34 -13.79 -0.05 -6.71
N ARG A 35 -14.74 -0.36 -7.60
CA ARG A 35 -14.94 -1.75 -8.05
C ARG A 35 -13.69 -2.28 -8.77
N ASN A 36 -13.02 -1.45 -9.55
CA ASN A 36 -11.77 -1.83 -10.22
C ASN A 36 -10.62 -1.99 -9.21
N ASN A 37 -10.56 -1.19 -8.13
CA ASN A 37 -9.55 -1.34 -7.09
C ASN A 37 -9.63 -2.73 -6.46
N ARG A 38 -10.83 -3.13 -6.01
CA ARG A 38 -11.06 -4.45 -5.43
C ARG A 38 -10.74 -5.57 -6.43
N LEU A 39 -11.09 -5.39 -7.70
CA LEU A 39 -10.76 -6.35 -8.76
C LEU A 39 -9.24 -6.46 -8.98
N SER A 40 -8.52 -5.34 -9.02
CA SER A 40 -7.07 -5.30 -9.18
C SER A 40 -6.35 -5.91 -7.99
N ALA A 41 -6.83 -5.65 -6.76
CA ALA A 41 -6.29 -6.25 -5.55
C ALA A 41 -6.48 -7.77 -5.54
N HIS A 42 -7.67 -8.25 -5.88
CA HIS A 42 -7.92 -9.70 -6.01
C HIS A 42 -7.06 -10.32 -7.11
N PHE A 43 -6.95 -9.67 -8.27
CA PHE A 43 -6.10 -10.16 -9.36
C PHE A 43 -4.64 -10.28 -8.95
N VAL A 44 -4.09 -9.27 -8.25
CA VAL A 44 -2.72 -9.31 -7.73
C VAL A 44 -2.57 -10.39 -6.66
N ALA A 45 -3.55 -10.58 -5.78
CA ALA A 45 -3.51 -11.63 -4.76
C ALA A 45 -3.63 -13.04 -5.36
N ASP A 46 -4.43 -13.23 -6.40
CA ASP A 46 -4.53 -14.47 -7.16
C ASP A 46 -3.20 -14.77 -7.86
N TYR A 47 -2.60 -13.77 -8.50
CA TYR A 47 -1.26 -13.89 -9.08
C TYR A 47 -0.23 -14.24 -8.00
N PHE A 48 -0.29 -13.59 -6.83
CA PHE A 48 0.61 -13.87 -5.71
C PHE A 48 0.51 -15.30 -5.19
N SER A 49 -0.70 -15.86 -5.15
CA SER A 49 -0.93 -17.19 -4.59
C SER A 49 -0.24 -18.33 -5.37
N SER A 50 0.13 -18.11 -6.64
CA SER A 50 0.91 -19.08 -7.42
C SER A 50 2.35 -19.23 -6.93
N PHE A 51 2.85 -18.24 -6.16
CA PHE A 51 4.19 -18.22 -5.58
C PHE A 51 4.22 -18.75 -4.12
N LEU A 52 3.06 -19.09 -3.54
CA LEU A 52 2.92 -19.62 -2.19
C LEU A 52 2.80 -21.16 -2.16
N PRO A 53 3.16 -21.79 -1.02
CA PRO A 53 4.43 -22.46 -0.76
C PRO A 53 4.87 -23.52 -1.78
N LEU A 54 6.20 -23.64 -1.91
CA LEU A 54 6.96 -24.61 -2.72
C LEU A 54 6.94 -26.05 -2.15
N ASP A 55 6.55 -26.23 -0.88
CA ASP A 55 6.49 -27.49 -0.15
C ASP A 55 5.14 -28.21 -0.33
N ALA A 56 5.06 -29.00 -1.41
CA ALA A 56 3.84 -29.69 -1.85
C ALA A 56 3.24 -30.66 -0.81
N ASP A 57 4.05 -31.20 0.10
CA ASP A 57 3.65 -32.27 1.03
C ASP A 57 3.14 -31.78 2.40
N ASN A 58 3.08 -30.46 2.62
CA ASN A 58 2.65 -29.90 3.90
C ASN A 58 1.10 -29.82 4.01
N PRO A 59 0.47 -30.48 4.99
CA PRO A 59 -0.99 -30.42 5.18
C PRO A 59 -1.52 -29.02 5.53
N SER A 60 -0.68 -28.10 6.01
CA SER A 60 -1.06 -26.70 6.24
C SER A 60 -0.91 -25.80 5.01
N ARG A 61 -0.48 -26.34 3.87
CA ARG A 61 -0.19 -25.57 2.64
C ARG A 61 -1.40 -24.75 2.19
N GLU A 62 -2.56 -25.38 2.03
CA GLU A 62 -3.77 -24.69 1.57
C GLU A 62 -4.15 -23.54 2.49
N LYS A 63 -4.06 -23.74 3.81
CA LYS A 63 -4.35 -22.70 4.79
C LYS A 63 -3.40 -21.51 4.65
N ARG A 64 -2.09 -21.76 4.51
CA ARG A 64 -1.09 -20.70 4.30
C ARG A 64 -1.32 -19.93 2.99
N ILE A 65 -1.69 -20.63 1.92
CA ILE A 65 -2.02 -20.00 0.63
C ILE A 65 -3.22 -19.05 0.82
N GLN A 66 -4.29 -19.51 1.47
CA GLN A 66 -5.48 -18.70 1.70
C GLN A 66 -5.21 -17.50 2.62
N GLU A 67 -4.43 -17.68 3.69
CA GLU A 67 -4.02 -16.61 4.59
C GLU A 67 -3.16 -15.56 3.87
N GLY A 68 -2.14 -16.00 3.13
CA GLY A 68 -1.28 -15.12 2.33
C GLY A 68 -2.04 -14.36 1.25
N LYS A 69 -2.92 -15.05 0.51
CA LYS A 69 -3.79 -14.41 -0.48
C LYS A 69 -4.72 -13.39 0.18
N GLY A 70 -5.29 -13.71 1.34
CA GLY A 70 -6.13 -12.78 2.10
C GLY A 70 -5.38 -11.53 2.51
N ALA A 71 -4.18 -11.69 3.08
CA ALA A 71 -3.31 -10.59 3.48
C ALA A 71 -2.91 -9.70 2.31
N VAL A 72 -2.42 -10.29 1.20
CA VAL A 72 -2.04 -9.53 0.00
C VAL A 72 -3.24 -8.82 -0.60
N SER A 73 -4.42 -9.46 -0.67
CA SER A 73 -5.64 -8.84 -1.20
C SER A 73 -6.05 -7.62 -0.38
N TYR A 74 -6.01 -7.72 0.96
CA TYR A 74 -6.32 -6.60 1.84
C TYR A 74 -5.34 -5.45 1.65
N VAL A 75 -4.04 -5.71 1.79
CA VAL A 75 -2.98 -4.69 1.68
C VAL A 75 -3.00 -4.03 0.30
N ALA A 76 -3.13 -4.80 -0.77
CA ALA A 76 -3.26 -4.30 -2.13
C ALA A 76 -4.45 -3.36 -2.29
N ASN A 77 -5.62 -3.73 -1.75
CA ASN A 77 -6.82 -2.92 -1.85
C ASN A 77 -6.65 -1.60 -1.12
N GLU A 78 -6.17 -1.64 0.12
CA GLU A 78 -5.98 -0.44 0.95
C GLU A 78 -4.96 0.53 0.34
N LEU A 79 -3.81 0.04 -0.15
CA LEU A 79 -2.82 0.89 -0.81
C LEU A 79 -3.35 1.53 -2.09
N LEU A 80 -4.04 0.75 -2.93
CA LEU A 80 -4.60 1.26 -4.18
C LEU A 80 -5.75 2.23 -3.93
N GLU A 81 -6.59 1.98 -2.93
CA GLU A 81 -7.66 2.88 -2.51
C GLU A 81 -7.10 4.21 -2.01
N ASN A 82 -6.09 4.18 -1.14
CA ASN A 82 -5.40 5.37 -0.67
C ASN A 82 -4.80 6.16 -1.84
N ALA A 83 -4.08 5.48 -2.74
CA ALA A 83 -3.48 6.12 -3.90
C ALA A 83 -4.53 6.79 -4.80
N MET A 84 -5.71 6.17 -4.96
CA MET A 84 -6.82 6.75 -5.73
C MET A 84 -7.51 7.91 -5.02
N LYS A 85 -7.73 7.80 -3.70
CA LYS A 85 -8.42 8.79 -2.87
C LYS A 85 -7.62 10.09 -2.79
N PHE A 86 -6.30 9.99 -2.61
CA PHE A 86 -5.43 11.15 -2.39
C PHE A 86 -4.73 11.66 -3.64
N ASN A 87 -4.92 11.02 -4.81
CA ASN A 87 -4.30 11.51 -6.03
C ASN A 87 -4.78 12.95 -6.36
N ASP A 88 -3.82 13.86 -6.58
CA ASP A 88 -4.13 15.21 -7.02
C ASP A 88 -4.76 15.19 -8.43
N GLU A 89 -6.08 15.41 -8.49
CA GLU A 89 -6.84 15.42 -9.75
C GLU A 89 -6.61 16.68 -10.59
N SER A 90 -5.99 17.73 -10.03
CA SER A 90 -5.62 18.94 -10.79
C SER A 90 -4.53 18.66 -11.82
N VAL A 91 -3.78 17.58 -11.62
CA VAL A 91 -2.74 17.11 -12.54
C VAL A 91 -3.15 15.77 -13.14
N LYS A 92 -2.89 15.59 -14.44
CA LYS A 92 -3.11 14.31 -15.13
C LYS A 92 -2.02 13.29 -14.82
N SER A 93 -1.69 13.10 -13.54
CA SER A 93 -0.75 12.06 -13.10
C SER A 93 -1.40 10.69 -13.18
N LYS A 94 -0.60 9.69 -13.55
CA LYS A 94 -1.02 8.30 -13.48
C LYS A 94 -0.69 7.75 -12.09
N ILE A 95 -1.53 6.85 -11.61
CA ILE A 95 -1.24 6.05 -10.42
C ILE A 95 -0.50 4.80 -10.86
N LYS A 96 0.62 4.49 -10.23
CA LYS A 96 1.31 3.20 -10.38
C LYS A 96 0.95 2.33 -9.20
N PHE A 97 0.84 1.04 -9.42
CA PHE A 97 0.58 0.05 -8.38
C PHE A 97 1.22 -1.25 -8.80
N GLY A 98 1.85 -1.96 -7.87
CA GLY A 98 2.48 -3.21 -8.21
C GLY A 98 2.87 -4.04 -7.02
N ILE A 99 3.35 -5.24 -7.34
CA ILE A 99 3.87 -6.20 -6.39
C ILE A 99 5.20 -6.74 -6.90
N HIS A 100 6.16 -6.85 -6.00
CA HIS A 100 7.42 -7.55 -6.18
C HIS A 100 7.49 -8.73 -5.22
N PHE A 101 8.20 -9.77 -5.64
CA PHE A 101 8.35 -11.01 -4.90
C PHE A 101 9.80 -11.14 -4.43
N ILE A 102 9.98 -11.30 -3.12
CA ILE A 102 11.30 -11.53 -2.54
C ILE A 102 11.26 -12.91 -1.90
N GLU A 103 11.91 -13.86 -2.57
CA GLU A 103 12.04 -15.24 -2.10
C GLU A 103 13.28 -15.38 -1.20
N ALA A 104 13.10 -16.02 -0.05
CA ALA A 104 14.17 -16.53 0.79
C ALA A 104 13.94 -18.04 1.02
N GLU A 105 14.92 -18.76 1.58
CA GLU A 105 14.95 -20.23 1.62
C GLU A 105 13.62 -20.90 2.05
N HIS A 106 12.86 -20.28 2.96
CA HIS A 106 11.61 -20.84 3.49
C HIS A 106 10.44 -19.84 3.57
N THR A 107 10.60 -18.64 3.02
CA THR A 107 9.60 -17.56 3.16
C THR A 107 9.50 -16.76 1.88
N VAL A 108 8.30 -16.27 1.58
CA VAL A 108 8.08 -15.36 0.46
C VAL A 108 7.55 -14.03 1.00
N THR A 109 8.19 -12.94 0.61
CA THR A 109 7.72 -11.59 0.95
C THR A 109 7.09 -10.93 -0.26
N ALA A 110 5.82 -10.53 -0.12
CA ALA A 110 5.12 -9.65 -1.04
C ALA A 110 5.46 -8.20 -0.72
N ALA A 111 6.22 -7.53 -1.59
CA ALA A 111 6.42 -6.10 -1.52
C ALA A 111 5.43 -5.38 -2.44
N ILE A 112 4.34 -4.88 -1.86
CA ILE A 112 3.24 -4.24 -2.57
C ILE A 112 3.44 -2.73 -2.48
N PHE A 113 3.25 -2.00 -3.57
CA PHE A 113 3.38 -0.55 -3.56
C PHE A 113 2.32 0.14 -4.40
N ALA A 114 2.02 1.38 -4.04
CA ALA A 114 1.23 2.30 -4.85
C ALA A 114 1.89 3.69 -4.87
N THR A 115 1.95 4.28 -6.05
CA THR A 115 2.46 5.64 -6.27
C THR A 115 1.35 6.53 -6.81
N ASN A 116 1.09 7.64 -6.14
CA ASN A 116 0.19 8.70 -6.61
C ASN A 116 0.84 10.07 -6.47
N SER A 117 0.23 11.08 -7.08
CA SER A 117 0.64 12.46 -6.87
C SER A 117 -0.19 13.11 -5.77
N ILE A 118 0.42 14.00 -5.00
CA ILE A 118 -0.23 14.80 -3.97
C ILE A 118 0.32 16.23 -4.02
N ASN A 119 -0.48 17.19 -3.56
CA ASN A 119 0.01 18.55 -3.39
C ASN A 119 0.93 18.67 -2.16
N LEU A 120 1.64 19.80 -2.05
CA LEU A 120 2.61 20.03 -0.98
C LEU A 120 1.98 20.00 0.42
N GLU A 121 0.76 20.50 0.59
CA GLU A 121 0.07 20.50 1.89
C GLU A 121 -0.29 19.08 2.33
N GLY A 122 -0.84 18.27 1.41
CA GLY A 122 -1.14 16.86 1.64
C GLY A 122 0.12 16.04 1.93
N ALA A 123 1.23 16.33 1.23
CA ALA A 123 2.52 15.72 1.52
C ALA A 123 2.98 16.00 2.96
N LYS A 124 2.90 17.27 3.39
CA LYS A 124 3.30 17.64 4.74
C LYS A 124 2.43 16.96 5.81
N LYS A 125 1.10 17.01 5.65
CA LYS A 125 0.17 16.32 6.58
C LYS A 125 0.46 14.83 6.66
N PHE A 126 0.75 14.19 5.52
CA PHE A 126 1.04 12.77 5.51
C PHE A 126 2.38 12.44 6.15
N GLN A 127 3.41 13.26 5.91
CA GLN A 127 4.71 13.14 6.59
C GLN A 127 4.58 13.28 8.11
N ASP A 128 3.81 14.28 8.59
CA ASP A 128 3.56 14.48 10.01
C ASP A 128 2.86 13.24 10.62
N PHE A 129 1.87 12.67 9.94
CA PHE A 129 1.21 11.43 10.35
C PHE A 129 2.16 10.22 10.37
N ILE A 130 3.01 10.06 9.34
CA ILE A 130 4.00 8.96 9.29
C ILE A 130 4.99 9.08 10.46
N GLN A 131 5.42 10.30 10.79
CA GLN A 131 6.29 10.52 11.94
C GLN A 131 5.61 10.10 13.25
N GLU A 132 4.34 10.44 13.43
CA GLU A 132 3.56 9.97 14.57
C GLU A 132 3.49 8.44 14.64
N LEU A 133 3.16 7.82 13.50
CA LEU A 133 3.05 6.37 13.33
C LEU A 133 4.35 5.63 13.68
N LEU A 134 5.51 6.20 13.36
CA LEU A 134 6.81 5.58 13.60
C LEU A 134 7.32 5.74 15.04
N HIS A 135 6.73 6.64 15.84
CA HIS A 135 7.21 6.96 17.19
C HIS A 135 6.26 6.54 18.32
N GLN A 136 5.01 6.19 18.02
CA GLN A 136 4.02 5.75 19.01
C GLN A 136 3.71 4.25 18.88
N ASP A 137 3.07 3.67 19.91
CA ASP A 137 2.57 2.30 19.84
C ASP A 137 1.41 2.22 18.82
N PRO A 138 1.50 1.34 17.80
CA PRO A 138 0.44 1.19 16.80
C PRO A 138 -0.94 0.82 17.37
N ASN A 139 -1.00 0.16 18.52
CA ASN A 139 -2.27 -0.17 19.16
C ASN A 139 -2.91 1.06 19.79
N GLU A 140 -2.13 1.90 20.49
CA GLU A 140 -2.62 3.16 21.05
C GLU A 140 -3.10 4.10 19.94
N LEU A 141 -2.35 4.20 18.85
CA LEU A 141 -2.75 4.94 17.66
C LEU A 141 -4.04 4.41 17.04
N TYR A 142 -4.20 3.08 16.97
CA TYR A 142 -5.43 2.47 16.46
C TYR A 142 -6.64 2.88 17.29
N PHE A 143 -6.55 2.80 18.62
CA PHE A 143 -7.64 3.24 19.51
C PHE A 143 -7.96 4.71 19.31
N HIS A 144 -6.95 5.59 19.31
CA HIS A 144 -7.17 7.02 19.10
C HIS A 144 -7.77 7.34 17.72
N GLN A 145 -7.35 6.64 16.68
CA GLN A 145 -7.88 6.85 15.33
C GLN A 145 -9.34 6.36 15.22
N VAL A 146 -9.69 5.27 15.90
CA VAL A 146 -11.08 4.80 16.01
C VAL A 146 -11.94 5.80 16.78
N GLU A 147 -11.46 6.35 17.91
CA GLU A 147 -12.20 7.38 18.66
C GLU A 147 -12.46 8.61 17.79
N ARG A 148 -11.43 9.12 17.10
CA ARG A 148 -11.56 10.26 16.17
C ARG A 148 -12.50 9.97 15.02
N SER A 149 -12.56 8.73 14.53
CA SER A 149 -13.49 8.32 13.46
C SER A 149 -14.96 8.33 13.84
N VAL A 150 -15.25 8.21 15.14
CA VAL A 150 -16.63 8.25 15.68
C VAL A 150 -17.05 9.69 15.97
N GLU A 151 -16.11 10.56 16.30
CA GLU A 151 -16.36 11.98 16.59
C GLU A 151 -16.43 12.86 15.33
N ASP A 152 -15.62 12.58 14.31
CA ASP A 152 -15.67 13.24 13.01
C ASP A 152 -16.53 12.43 12.03
N ASP A 153 -17.77 12.87 11.81
CA ASP A 153 -18.75 12.35 10.83
C ASP A 153 -18.31 12.57 9.35
N SER A 154 -17.02 12.84 9.13
CA SER A 154 -16.41 13.05 7.83
C SER A 154 -15.63 11.80 7.43
N ASP A 155 -15.62 11.47 6.14
CA ASP A 155 -14.88 10.35 5.48
C ASP A 155 -13.34 10.40 5.67
N ASN A 156 -12.83 11.08 6.70
CA ASN A 156 -11.44 11.34 7.04
C ASN A 156 -10.85 10.33 8.03
N THR A 157 -11.37 9.10 8.07
CA THR A 157 -10.79 7.95 8.79
C THR A 157 -9.49 7.42 8.14
N SER A 158 -8.72 8.33 7.56
CA SER A 158 -7.45 8.11 6.91
C SER A 158 -6.42 7.70 7.96
N GLY A 159 -5.80 6.53 7.79
CA GLY A 159 -4.79 6.01 8.71
C GLY A 159 -5.15 4.64 9.31
N LEU A 160 -6.44 4.32 9.46
CA LEU A 160 -6.87 3.00 9.96
C LEU A 160 -6.37 1.85 9.09
N GLY A 161 -6.43 1.99 7.77
CA GLY A 161 -5.90 0.97 6.86
C GLY A 161 -4.42 0.67 7.11
N LEU A 162 -3.57 1.69 7.31
CA LEU A 162 -2.14 1.51 7.60
C LEU A 162 -1.91 0.82 8.96
N LEU A 163 -2.70 1.19 9.98
CA LEU A 163 -2.63 0.57 11.30
C LEU A 163 -3.10 -0.90 11.27
N THR A 164 -4.16 -1.21 10.52
CA THR A 164 -4.60 -2.60 10.30
C THR A 164 -3.54 -3.43 9.58
N MET A 165 -2.86 -2.86 8.57
CA MET A 165 -1.73 -3.55 7.92
C MET A 165 -0.63 -3.91 8.92
N ILE A 166 -0.28 -3.02 9.84
CA ILE A 166 0.74 -3.25 10.87
C ILE A 166 0.25 -4.30 11.90
N ASN A 167 -0.94 -4.12 12.46
CA ASN A 167 -1.42 -4.90 13.61
C ASN A 167 -1.89 -6.31 13.21
N ASP A 168 -2.68 -6.42 12.13
CA ASP A 168 -3.33 -7.68 11.76
C ASP A 168 -2.49 -8.51 10.78
N TYR A 169 -1.64 -7.85 9.99
CA TYR A 169 -0.84 -8.49 8.94
C TYR A 169 0.67 -8.36 9.14
N GLN A 170 1.11 -7.73 10.24
CA GLN A 170 2.54 -7.51 10.55
C GLN A 170 3.31 -6.87 9.40
N ALA A 171 2.62 -6.05 8.59
CA ALA A 171 3.21 -5.47 7.40
C ALA A 171 4.28 -4.44 7.77
N GLN A 172 5.44 -4.51 7.11
CA GLN A 172 6.45 -3.46 7.22
C GLN A 172 6.16 -2.38 6.19
N LEU A 173 5.88 -1.17 6.67
CA LEU A 173 5.51 -0.04 5.82
C LEU A 173 6.72 0.84 5.52
N GLY A 174 6.76 1.36 4.30
CA GLY A 174 7.77 2.31 3.85
C GLY A 174 7.17 3.36 2.92
N TRP A 175 7.74 4.56 2.92
CA TRP A 175 7.29 5.66 2.08
C TRP A 175 8.45 6.38 1.40
N LYS A 176 8.22 6.81 0.16
CA LYS A 176 9.15 7.64 -0.60
C LYS A 176 8.41 8.83 -1.20
N PHE A 177 8.86 10.03 -0.88
CA PHE A 177 8.35 11.29 -1.40
C PHE A 177 9.35 11.92 -2.36
N GLU A 178 8.90 12.30 -3.55
CA GLU A 178 9.74 12.84 -4.61
C GLU A 178 9.12 14.12 -5.18
N SER A 179 9.79 15.26 -5.01
CA SER A 179 9.35 16.52 -5.64
C SER A 179 9.62 16.50 -7.13
N ILE A 180 8.62 16.81 -7.96
CA ILE A 180 8.79 16.90 -9.41
C ILE A 180 9.35 18.29 -9.75
N SER A 181 10.61 18.34 -10.21
CA SER A 181 11.40 19.55 -10.47
C SER A 181 10.72 20.63 -11.35
N ASN A 182 9.74 20.25 -12.18
CA ASN A 182 9.08 21.17 -13.12
C ASN A 182 7.68 21.61 -12.66
N GLN A 183 7.20 21.11 -11.51
CA GLN A 183 5.91 21.44 -10.93
C GLN A 183 6.11 21.68 -9.43
N VAL A 184 6.38 22.95 -9.05
CA VAL A 184 6.80 23.37 -7.70
C VAL A 184 5.81 22.94 -6.59
N THR A 185 4.59 22.54 -6.95
CA THR A 185 3.51 22.19 -6.02
C THR A 185 3.19 20.70 -5.94
N LEU A 186 3.84 19.83 -6.73
CA LEU A 186 3.50 18.41 -6.82
C LEU A 186 4.59 17.50 -6.24
N VAL A 187 4.16 16.55 -5.43
CA VAL A 187 4.99 15.51 -4.83
C VAL A 187 4.45 14.14 -5.26
N LEU A 188 5.32 13.27 -5.77
CA LEU A 188 4.97 11.86 -5.91
C LEU A 188 5.21 11.19 -4.57
N VAL A 189 4.23 10.44 -4.10
CA VAL A 189 4.35 9.58 -2.93
C VAL A 189 4.22 8.14 -3.37
N THR A 190 5.20 7.32 -3.01
CA THR A 190 5.11 5.86 -3.09
C THR A 190 4.95 5.34 -1.68
N THR A 191 3.83 4.66 -1.42
CA THR A 191 3.62 3.89 -0.19
C THR A 191 3.86 2.42 -0.50
N MET A 192 4.62 1.74 0.35
CA MET A 192 4.97 0.34 0.24
C MET A 192 4.58 -0.40 1.51
N ALA A 193 4.11 -1.63 1.34
CA ALA A 193 3.89 -2.57 2.42
C ALA A 193 4.53 -3.91 2.06
N GLN A 194 5.29 -4.47 2.99
CA GLN A 194 5.91 -5.78 2.85
C GLN A 194 5.18 -6.77 3.77
N VAL A 195 4.67 -7.87 3.21
CA VAL A 195 4.00 -8.94 3.95
C VAL A 195 4.74 -10.24 3.72
N THR A 196 5.20 -10.88 4.79
CA THR A 196 5.90 -12.17 4.74
C THR A 196 4.92 -13.32 4.99
N VAL A 197 5.02 -14.38 4.19
CA VAL A 197 4.11 -15.55 4.20
C VAL A 197 4.89 -16.88 4.13
#